data_AF-A0A6L3X128-F1
#
_entry.id   AF-A0A6L3X128-F1
#
_cell.length_a   1.000
_cell.length_b   1.000
_cell.length_c   1.000
_cell.angle_alpha   90.00
_cell.angle_beta   90.00
_cell.angle_gamma   90.00
#
_symmetry.space_group_name_H-M   'P 1'
#
loop_
_entity.id
_entity.type
_entity.pdbx_description
1 polymer ?
#
loop_
_entity_poly.entity_id
_entity_poly.type
_entity_poly.pdbx_seq_one_letter_code
_entity_poly.pdbx_strand_id
1 'polypeptide(L)'
;HGYGLTAIMGLTLPQVENLIQGTGTYIANLNAETQIVIAGADDGMAQVAERALAKGASKAKRLAVSVPSHCELLAEPAQKLVAAFNSVTLSRPRCAY
;
A
#
# COMPACT_ATOMS: atom_id res chain seq x y z
N HIS A 1 -4.09 5.19 -16.94
CA HIS A 1 -4.46 4.52 -15.68
C HIS A 1 -3.28 4.59 -14.73
N GLY A 2 -3.44 5.25 -13.59
CA GLY A 2 -2.37 5.45 -12.61
C GLY A 2 -2.42 4.41 -11.50
N TYR A 3 -1.31 4.33 -10.76
CA TYR A 3 -1.17 3.51 -9.55
C TYR A 3 -0.88 4.41 -8.36
N GLY A 4 -1.06 3.86 -7.16
CA GLY A 4 -0.54 4.49 -5.94
C GLY A 4 -1.14 3.90 -4.68
N LEU A 5 -1.43 4.78 -3.73
CA LEU A 5 -1.81 4.42 -2.36
C LEU A 5 -3.08 5.14 -1.89
N THR A 6 -3.94 4.44 -1.16
CA THR A 6 -5.13 4.97 -0.50
C THR A 6 -5.15 4.56 0.97
N ALA A 7 -5.30 5.53 1.88
CA ALA A 7 -5.43 5.28 3.32
C ALA A 7 -6.90 5.13 3.71
N ILE A 8 -7.21 4.11 4.51
CA ILE A 8 -8.53 3.78 5.06
C ILE A 8 -8.43 3.86 6.59
N MET A 9 -9.35 4.60 7.21
CA MET A 9 -9.41 4.82 8.66
C MET A 9 -10.73 4.34 9.24
N GLY A 10 -10.69 3.72 10.42
CA GLY A 10 -11.87 3.26 11.15
C GLY A 10 -12.31 1.84 10.85
N LEU A 11 -11.56 1.08 10.04
CA LEU A 11 -11.80 -0.33 9.76
C LEU A 11 -10.58 -1.17 10.13
N THR A 12 -10.81 -2.37 10.69
CA THR A 12 -9.75 -3.31 11.04
C THR A 12 -9.18 -4.03 9.81
N LEU A 13 -7.99 -4.61 9.93
CA LEU A 13 -7.37 -5.38 8.85
C LEU A 13 -8.30 -6.44 8.22
N PRO A 14 -8.96 -7.34 8.97
CA PRO A 14 -9.87 -8.33 8.38
C PRO A 14 -11.04 -7.69 7.62
N GLN A 15 -11.51 -6.53 8.07
CA GLN A 15 -12.56 -5.81 7.36
C GLN A 15 -12.06 -5.29 6.02
N VAL A 16 -10.85 -4.73 5.97
CA VAL A 16 -10.23 -4.21 4.74
C VAL A 16 -9.83 -5.34 3.79
N GLU A 17 -9.30 -6.46 4.29
CA GLU A 17 -8.98 -7.66 3.48
C GLU A 17 -10.19 -8.15 2.69
N ASN A 18 -11.37 -8.17 3.31
CA ASN A 18 -12.61 -8.52 2.63
C ASN A 18 -13.01 -7.50 1.55
N LEU A 19 -12.71 -6.21 1.73
CA LEU A 19 -13.08 -5.16 0.78
C LEU A 19 -12.23 -5.16 -0.49
N ILE A 20 -10.96 -5.58 -0.38
CA ILE A 20 -10.01 -5.56 -1.50
C ILE A 20 -10.15 -6.77 -2.44
N GLN A 21 -10.87 -7.82 -2.04
CA GLN A 21 -11.07 -9.00 -2.87
C GLN A 21 -11.68 -8.66 -4.24
N GLY A 22 -11.05 -9.15 -5.31
CA GLY A 22 -11.50 -8.93 -6.68
C GLY A 22 -11.27 -7.52 -7.23
N THR A 23 -10.60 -6.62 -6.49
CA THR A 23 -10.37 -5.23 -6.91
C THR A 23 -8.99 -4.99 -7.52
N GLY A 24 -8.09 -5.98 -7.48
CA GLY A 24 -6.70 -5.81 -7.91
C GLY A 24 -5.89 -4.87 -7.01
N THR A 25 -6.34 -4.64 -5.78
CA THR A 25 -5.62 -3.87 -4.76
C THR A 25 -5.03 -4.77 -3.70
N TYR A 26 -4.01 -4.28 -3.00
CA TYR A 26 -3.21 -5.01 -2.04
C TYR A 26 -3.09 -4.21 -0.75
N ILE A 27 -3.00 -4.87 0.40
CA ILE A 27 -2.61 -4.20 1.65
C ILE A 27 -1.15 -3.77 1.54
N ALA A 28 -0.88 -2.48 1.75
CA ALA A 28 0.46 -1.89 1.65
C ALA A 28 1.06 -1.56 3.01
N ASN A 29 0.28 -0.96 3.93
CA ASN A 29 0.76 -0.60 5.26
C ASN A 29 -0.31 -0.84 6.34
N LEU A 30 0.13 -1.30 7.50
CA LEU A 30 -0.64 -1.38 8.74
C LEU A 30 -0.13 -0.29 9.68
N ASN A 31 -0.69 0.91 9.62
CA ASN A 31 -0.19 2.05 10.41
C ASN A 31 -0.74 2.04 11.85
N ALA A 32 -1.96 1.53 12.03
CA ALA A 32 -2.60 1.29 13.32
C ALA A 32 -3.66 0.20 13.16
N GLU A 33 -4.22 -0.29 14.27
CA GLU A 33 -5.26 -1.32 14.28
C GLU A 33 -6.44 -1.02 13.34
N THR A 34 -6.80 0.26 13.21
CA THR A 34 -7.86 0.74 12.32
C THR A 34 -7.38 1.75 11.27
N GLN A 35 -6.08 1.79 10.98
CA GLN A 35 -5.52 2.63 9.92
C GLN A 35 -4.67 1.80 8.97
N ILE A 36 -5.23 1.51 7.81
CA ILE A 36 -4.69 0.59 6.82
C ILE A 36 -4.50 1.34 5.50
N VAL A 37 -3.39 1.11 4.81
CA VAL A 37 -3.13 1.66 3.48
C VAL A 37 -3.22 0.53 2.47
N ILE A 38 -3.91 0.76 1.35
CA ILE A 38 -3.94 -0.14 0.20
C ILE A 38 -3.14 0.45 -0.96
N ALA A 39 -2.56 -0.42 -1.78
CA ALA A 39 -1.94 -0.10 -3.05
C ALA A 39 -2.70 -0.72 -4.22
N GLY A 40 -2.70 -0.08 -5.38
CA GLY A 40 -3.26 -0.65 -6.59
C GLY A 40 -3.48 0.38 -7.69
N ALA A 41 -4.26 0.00 -8.70
CA ALA A 41 -4.73 0.91 -9.73
C ALA A 41 -5.76 1.90 -9.15
N ASP A 42 -5.80 3.12 -9.69
CA ASP A 42 -6.67 4.19 -9.16
C ASP A 42 -8.16 3.82 -9.13
N ASP A 43 -8.63 3.05 -10.13
CA ASP A 43 -10.03 2.58 -10.22
C ASP A 43 -10.35 1.53 -9.15
N GLY A 44 -9.49 0.53 -8.96
CA GLY A 44 -9.63 -0.47 -7.91
C GLY A 44 -9.60 0.18 -6.52
N MET A 45 -8.69 1.13 -6.30
CA MET A 45 -8.61 1.86 -5.04
C MET A 45 -9.85 2.73 -4.78
N ALA A 46 -10.40 3.38 -5.81
CA ALA A 46 -11.63 4.17 -5.69
C ALA A 46 -12.82 3.29 -5.28
N GLN A 47 -12.95 2.10 -5.90
CA GLN A 47 -14.00 1.13 -5.53
C GLN A 47 -13.87 0.69 -4.07
N VAL A 48 -12.65 0.38 -3.60
CA VAL A 48 -12.44 -0.01 -2.19
C VAL A 48 -12.75 1.16 -1.25
N ALA A 49 -12.38 2.38 -1.61
CA ALA A 49 -12.66 3.57 -0.81
C ALA A 49 -14.18 3.79 -0.62
N GLU A 50 -14.97 3.66 -1.68
CA GLU A 50 -16.43 3.75 -1.60
C GLU A 50 -17.03 2.66 -0.70
N ARG A 51 -16.59 1.41 -0.88
CA ARG A 51 -17.05 0.28 -0.03
C ARG A 51 -16.66 0.48 1.43
N ALA A 52 -15.47 1.03 1.69
CA ALA A 52 -14.99 1.30 3.04
C ALA A 52 -15.85 2.37 3.73
N LEU A 53 -16.13 3.48 3.06
CA LEU A 53 -17.00 4.54 3.58
C LEU A 53 -18.41 4.01 3.85
N ALA A 54 -18.98 3.21 2.94
CA ALA A 54 -20.29 2.59 3.13
C ALA A 54 -20.33 1.61 4.32
N LYS A 55 -19.19 1.00 4.68
CA LYS A 55 -19.04 0.08 5.82
C LYS A 55 -18.73 0.81 7.15
N GLY A 56 -18.66 2.14 7.15
CA GLY A 56 -18.44 2.95 8.34
C GLY A 56 -16.99 3.37 8.57
N ALA A 57 -16.12 3.30 7.55
CA ALA A 57 -14.83 3.97 7.62
C ALA A 57 -15.03 5.47 7.86
N SER A 58 -14.27 6.04 8.79
CA SER A 58 -14.32 7.48 9.06
C SER A 58 -13.69 8.30 7.94
N LYS A 59 -12.77 7.68 7.19
CA LYS A 59 -12.08 8.31 6.05
C LYS A 59 -11.52 7.26 5.09
N ALA A 60 -11.60 7.55 3.81
CA ALA A 60 -10.83 6.89 2.76
C ALA A 60 -10.22 7.98 1.87
N LYS A 61 -8.89 8.06 1.79
CA LYS A 61 -8.19 9.16 1.10
C LYS A 61 -7.05 8.66 0.24
N ARG A 62 -7.09 9.02 -1.05
CA ARG A 62 -5.96 8.86 -1.97
C ARG A 62 -4.78 9.71 -1.50
N LEU A 63 -3.62 9.07 -1.32
CA LEU A 63 -2.38 9.74 -0.93
C LEU A 63 -1.72 10.37 -2.16
N ALA A 64 -0.96 11.45 -1.98
CA ALA A 64 -0.19 12.09 -3.05
C ALA A 64 1.09 11.29 -3.36
N VAL A 65 0.93 10.00 -3.69
CA VAL A 65 1.99 9.04 -4.00
C VAL A 65 1.56 8.23 -5.22
N SER A 66 2.39 8.21 -6.27
CA SER A 66 2.09 7.55 -7.55
C SER A 66 2.71 6.16 -7.69
N VAL A 67 3.47 5.70 -6.68
CA VAL A 67 4.13 4.40 -6.68
C VAL A 67 3.34 3.43 -5.79
N PRO A 68 2.90 2.27 -6.30
CA PRO A 68 2.21 1.27 -5.51
C PRO A 68 3.21 0.49 -4.66
N SER A 69 3.65 1.07 -3.54
CA SER A 69 4.61 0.43 -2.64
C SER A 69 4.05 -0.83 -1.94
N HIS A 70 4.95 -1.75 -1.58
CA HIS A 70 4.64 -2.99 -0.85
C HIS A 70 3.66 -3.96 -1.54
N CYS A 71 3.65 -3.99 -2.88
CA CYS A 71 2.90 -4.99 -3.65
C CYS A 71 3.72 -5.56 -4.81
N GLU A 72 3.20 -6.60 -5.46
CA GLU A 72 3.85 -7.31 -6.58
C GLU A 72 4.24 -6.40 -7.75
N LEU A 73 3.53 -5.28 -7.91
CA LEU A 73 3.81 -4.27 -8.93
C LEU A 73 5.20 -3.62 -8.79
N LEU A 74 5.89 -3.79 -7.66
CA LEU A 74 7.27 -3.34 -7.44
C LEU A 74 8.36 -4.36 -7.81
N ALA A 75 8.02 -5.55 -8.29
CA ALA A 75 9.01 -6.60 -8.55
C ALA A 75 10.13 -6.15 -9.53
N GLU A 76 9.76 -5.54 -10.66
CA GLU A 76 10.74 -5.08 -11.66
C GLU A 76 11.62 -3.92 -11.12
N PRO A 77 11.07 -2.84 -10.50
CA PRO A 77 11.88 -1.85 -9.81
C PRO A 77 12.82 -2.43 -8.74
N ALA A 78 12.37 -3.44 -7.98
CA ALA A 78 13.19 -4.08 -6.95
C ALA A 78 14.41 -4.81 -7.54
N GLN A 79 14.26 -5.48 -8.69
CA GLN A 79 15.39 -6.11 -9.38
C GLN A 79 16.43 -5.09 -9.85
N LYS A 80 15.99 -3.92 -10.36
CA LYS A 80 16.89 -2.83 -10.73
C LYS A 80 17.65 -2.29 -9.53
N LEU A 81 16.98 -2.16 -8.38
CA LEU A 81 17.62 -1.76 -7.13
C LEU A 81 18.69 -2.78 -6.71
N VAL A 82 18.39 -4.08 -6.73
CA VAL A 82 19.36 -5.15 -6.41
C VAL A 82 20.60 -5.04 -7.31
N ALA A 83 20.41 -4.89 -8.62
CA ALA A 83 21.52 -4.76 -9.57
C ALA A 83 22.41 -3.55 -9.26
N ALA A 84 21.80 -2.39 -8.97
CA ALA A 84 22.53 -1.18 -8.58
C ALA A 84 23.23 -1.32 -7.22
N PHE A 85 22.65 -2.07 -6.29
CA PHE A 85 23.18 -2.25 -4.94
C PHE A 85 24.43 -3.14 -4.91
N ASN A 86 24.67 -3.97 -5.93
CA ASN A 86 25.84 -4.85 -6.01
C ASN A 86 27.18 -4.09 -6.00
N SER A 87 27.21 -2.81 -6.39
CA SER A 87 28.41 -1.98 -6.33
C SER A 87 28.56 -1.19 -5.02
N VAL A 88 27.69 -1.40 -4.03
CA VAL A 88 27.69 -0.66 -2.76
C VAL A 88 28.35 -1.49 -1.65
N THR A 89 29.38 -0.93 -1.02
CA THR A 89 29.99 -1.54 0.17
C THR A 89 29.15 -1.25 1.41
N LEU A 90 28.48 -2.28 1.94
CA LEU A 90 27.76 -2.22 3.22
C LEU A 90 28.73 -2.29 4.40
N SER A 91 28.60 -1.35 5.35
CA SER A 91 29.29 -1.41 6.64
C SER A 91 28.27 -1.67 7.75
N ARG A 92 28.68 -2.36 8.82
CA ARG A 92 27.80 -2.68 9.94
C ARG A 92 27.27 -1.39 10.60
N PRO A 93 25.94 -1.24 10.79
CA PRO A 93 25.39 -0.09 11.51
C PRO A 93 25.95 -0.03 12.94
N ARG A 94 26.27 1.18 13.41
CA ARG A 94 26.79 1.43 14.76
C ARG A 94 25.70 1.82 15.77
N CYS A 95 24.48 2.00 15.29
CA CYS A 95 23.30 2.29 16.09
C CYS A 95 22.12 1.49 15.55
N ALA A 96 21.13 1.24 16.40
CA ALA A 96 19.86 0.68 15.98
C ALA A 96 19.12 1.70 15.08
N TYR A 97 18.32 1.15 14.17
CA TYR A 97 17.35 1.90 13.37
C TYR A 97 16.05 2.08 14.15
#